data_AF-A0A2V9V7W2-F1
#
_entry.id   AF-A0A2V9V7W2-F1
#
_cell.length_a   1.000
_cell.length_b   1.000
_cell.length_c   1.000
_cell.angle_alpha   90.00
_cell.angle_beta   90.00
_cell.angle_gamma   90.00
#
_symmetry.space_group_name_H-M   'P 1'
#
loop_
_entity.id
_entity.type
_entity.pdbx_description
1 polymer ?
#
loop_
_entity_poly.entity_id
_entity_poly.type
_entity_poly.pdbx_seq_one_letter_code
_entity_poly.pdbx_strand_id
1 'polypeptide(L)' 'DSDLPIREQEVRRFLPQISPYGLILMHDASSHLKLVREAALKLEAEGLISVVLLPTPRGLVVAQKKQGRK' A
#
# COMPACT_ATOMS: atom_id res chain seq x y z
N ASP A 1 15.18 -1.13 8.68
CA ASP A 1 14.17 -2.03 9.25
C ASP A 1 13.06 -1.14 9.77
N SER A 2 11.95 -1.05 9.04
CA SER A 2 10.90 -0.06 9.30
C SER A 2 9.79 -0.71 10.13
N ASP A 3 9.51 -0.15 11.31
CA ASP A 3 8.50 -0.64 12.24
C ASP A 3 7.15 -0.89 11.54
N LEU A 4 6.67 -2.13 11.61
CA LEU A 4 5.45 -2.60 10.94
C LEU A 4 4.19 -1.75 11.23
N PRO A 5 3.98 -1.16 12.43
CA PRO A 5 2.81 -0.31 12.71
C PRO A 5 2.79 1.03 11.95
N ILE A 6 3.93 1.49 11.43
CA ILE A 6 4.08 2.85 10.88
C ILE A 6 3.67 2.93 9.39
N ARG A 7 3.51 1.78 8.72
CA ARG A 7 3.37 1.74 7.25
C ARG A 7 2.09 2.38 6.73
N GLU A 8 0.95 2.24 7.43
CA GLU A 8 -0.29 2.93 7.02
C GLU A 8 -0.10 4.45 7.07
N GLN A 9 0.51 4.95 8.15
CA GLN A 9 0.74 6.37 8.36
C GLN A 9 1.71 6.96 7.33
N GLU A 10 2.76 6.22 6.96
CA GLU A 10 3.69 6.62 5.90
C GLU A 10 2.98 6.79 4.57
N VAL A 11 2.17 5.80 4.17
CA VAL A 11 1.42 5.90 2.91
C VAL A 11 0.53 7.13 2.94
N ARG A 12 -0.23 7.37 4.02
CA ARG A 12 -1.07 8.58 4.15
C ARG A 12 -0.27 9.87 4.09
N ARG A 13 0.90 9.91 4.74
CA ARG A 13 1.78 11.09 4.77
C ARG A 13 2.34 11.44 3.40
N PHE A 14 2.72 10.43 2.60
CA PHE A 14 3.34 10.64 1.30
C PHE A 14 2.33 10.70 0.14
N LEU A 15 1.13 10.13 0.28
CA LEU A 15 0.12 10.07 -0.79
C LEU A 15 -0.20 11.43 -1.45
N PRO A 16 -0.25 12.57 -0.74
CA PRO A 16 -0.45 13.88 -1.38
C PRO A 16 0.69 14.27 -2.32
N GLN A 17 1.92 13.81 -2.03
CA GLN A 17 3.15 14.14 -2.76
C GLN A 17 3.41 13.19 -3.95
N ILE A 18 2.74 12.03 -3.96
CA ILE A 18 2.89 11.02 -5.02
C ILE A 18 2.09 11.44 -6.26
N SER A 19 2.75 11.37 -7.42
CA SER A 19 2.10 11.53 -8.74
C SER A 19 0.90 10.59 -8.86
N PRO A 20 -0.23 11.01 -9.45
CA PRO A 20 -1.37 10.12 -9.68
C PRO A 20 -1.02 8.84 -10.47
N TYR A 21 0.03 8.91 -11.30
CA TYR A 21 0.55 7.76 -12.06
C TYR A 21 1.71 7.03 -11.38
N GLY A 22 2.15 7.50 -10.21
CA GLY A 22 3.21 6.86 -9.43
C GLY A 22 2.79 5.50 -8.85
N LEU A 23 3.76 4.61 -8.68
CA LEU A 23 3.56 3.31 -8.06
C LEU A 23 4.03 3.33 -6.61
N ILE A 24 3.24 2.71 -5.74
CA ILE A 24 3.54 2.46 -4.34
C ILE A 24 3.83 0.97 -4.21
N LEU A 25 5.00 0.62 -3.67
CA LEU A 25 5.40 -0.77 -3.43
C LEU A 25 5.49 -1.01 -1.93
N MET A 26 4.76 -2.01 -1.43
CA MET A 26 4.80 -2.41 -0.02
C MET A 26 5.26 -3.87 0.08
N HIS A 27 6.48 -4.08 0.58
CA HIS A 27 7.06 -5.42 0.80
C HIS A 27 6.55 -6.07 2.10
N ASP A 28 6.90 -7.33 2.35
CA ASP A 28 6.49 -8.10 3.55
C ASP A 28 4.97 -8.16 3.77
N ALA A 29 4.21 -8.26 2.67
CA ALA A 29 2.75 -8.34 2.69
C ALA A 29 2.23 -9.79 2.62
N SER A 30 3.04 -10.76 3.03
CA SER A 30 2.64 -12.16 3.07
C SER A 30 1.42 -12.37 3.97
N SER A 31 0.66 -13.45 3.75
CA SER A 31 -0.46 -13.82 4.61
C SER A 31 -0.05 -14.12 6.07
N HIS A 32 1.22 -14.44 6.31
CA HIS A 32 1.78 -14.66 7.64
C HIS A 32 2.13 -13.34 8.36
N LEU A 33 2.45 -12.28 7.60
CA LEU A 33 2.67 -10.91 8.07
C LEU A 33 1.49 -10.02 7.65
N LYS A 34 0.37 -10.17 8.36
CA LYS A 34 -0.93 -9.59 7.97
C LYS A 34 -0.98 -8.07 7.94
N LEU A 35 -0.20 -7.38 8.77
CA LEU A 35 -0.31 -5.93 9.01
C LEU A 35 -0.24 -5.09 7.72
N VAL A 36 0.71 -5.39 6.82
CA VAL A 36 0.91 -4.61 5.59
C VAL A 36 -0.22 -4.85 4.60
N ARG A 37 -0.65 -6.11 4.46
CA ARG A 37 -1.75 -6.51 3.59
C ARG A 37 -3.06 -5.88 4.06
N GLU A 38 -3.34 -5.95 5.35
CA GLU A 38 -4.55 -5.38 5.95
C GLU A 38 -4.57 -3.85 5.83
N ALA A 39 -3.44 -3.18 6.08
CA ALA A 39 -3.33 -1.74 5.88
C ALA A 39 -3.57 -1.34 4.42
N ALA A 40 -2.99 -2.05 3.46
CA ALA A 40 -3.19 -1.80 2.04
C ALA A 40 -4.67 -1.97 1.63
N LEU A 41 -5.32 -3.04 2.08
CA LEU A 41 -6.74 -3.31 1.81
C LEU A 41 -7.65 -2.26 2.47
N LYS A 42 -7.32 -1.81 3.68
CA LYS A 42 -8.05 -0.74 4.37
C LYS A 42 -7.97 0.58 3.61
N LEU A 43 -6.77 0.98 3.17
CA LEU A 43 -6.58 2.18 2.35
C LEU A 43 -7.30 2.09 0.99
N GLU A 44 -7.42 0.88 0.43
CA GLU A 44 -8.22 0.65 -0.78
C GLU A 44 -9.72 0.83 -0.52
N ALA A 45 -10.23 0.25 0.57
CA ALA A 45 -11.63 0.34 0.99
C ALA A 45 -12.04 1.78 1.30
N GLU A 46 -11.14 2.59 1.85
CA GLU A 46 -11.32 4.04 2.06
C GLU A 46 -11.26 4.86 0.77
N GLY A 47 -10.93 4.24 -0.38
CA GLY A 47 -10.89 4.92 -1.66
C GLY A 47 -9.63 5.75 -1.90
N LEU A 48 -8.56 5.56 -1.12
CA LEU A 48 -7.32 6.33 -1.26
C LEU A 48 -6.40 5.78 -2.35
N ILE A 49 -6.29 4.45 -2.42
CA ILE A 49 -5.45 3.74 -3.38
C ILE A 49 -6.23 2.60 -4.06
N SER A 50 -5.74 2.11 -5.19
CA SER A 50 -6.11 0.80 -5.74
C SER A 50 -4.94 -0.13 -5.52
N VAL A 51 -5.17 -1.38 -5.14
CA VAL A 51 -4.10 -2.33 -4.83
C VAL A 51 -4.18 -3.60 -5.67
N VAL A 52 -3.01 -4.17 -5.95
CA VAL A 52 -2.82 -5.51 -6.49
C VAL A 52 -1.93 -6.26 -5.51
N LEU A 53 -2.40 -7.42 -5.05
CA LEU A 53 -1.66 -8.30 -4.15
C LEU A 53 -0.95 -9.37 -4.97
N LEU A 54 0.38 -9.40 -4.90
CA LEU A 54 1.20 -10.36 -5.62
C LEU A 54 1.65 -11.49 -4.68
N PRO A 55 1.43 -12.77 -5.05
CA PRO A 55 1.77 -13.93 -4.22
C PRO A 55 3.27 -14.27 -4.34
N THR A 56 4.14 -13.34 -3.94
CA THR A 56 5.57 -13.60 -3.80
C THR A 56 5.87 -14.25 -2.43
N PRO A 57 7.03 -14.91 -2.22
CA PRO A 57 7.32 -15.60 -0.96
C PRO A 57 7.19 -14.74 0.30
N ARG A 58 7.49 -13.43 0.21
CA ARG A 58 7.29 -12.47 1.30
C ARG A 58 6.05 -11.59 1.13
N GLY A 59 5.29 -11.77 0.05
CA GLY A 59 4.16 -10.94 -0.36
C GLY A 59 4.59 -9.54 -0.80
N LEU A 60 3.95 -9.03 -1.84
CA LEU A 60 4.18 -7.68 -2.36
C LEU A 60 2.82 -7.04 -2.69
N VAL A 61 2.63 -5.81 -2.23
CA VAL A 61 1.52 -4.96 -2.68
C VAL A 61 2.06 -3.98 -3.71
N VAL A 62 1.39 -3.91 -4.85
CA VAL A 62 1.53 -2.80 -5.80
C VAL A 62 0.29 -1.95 -5.68
N ALA A 63 0.44 -0.65 -5.50
CA ALA A 63 -0.68 0.26 -5.35
C ALA A 63 -0.50 1.56 -6.12
N GLN A 64 -1.62 2.23 -6.40
CA GLN A 64 -1.64 3.54 -7.06
C GLN A 64 -2.67 4.45 -6.39
N LYS A 65 -2.34 5.73 -6.23
CA LYS A 65 -3.24 6.77 -5.73
C LYS A 65 -4.49 6.88 -6.60
N LYS A 66 -5.71 6.77 -6.04
CA LYS A 66 -6.98 6.87 -6.80
C LYS A 66 -7.22 8.27 -7.36
N GLN A 67 -6.96 9.29 -6.55
CA GLN A 67 -7.18 10.68 -6.95
C GLN A 67 -6.23 11.12 -8.08
N GLY A 68 -6.79 11.74 -9.12
CA GLY A 68 -6.04 12.35 -10.22
C GLY A 68 -5.68 11.41 -11.37
N ARG A 69 -6.17 10.16 -11.35
CA ARG A 69 -6.14 9.28 -12.53
C ARG A 69 -7.23 9.72 -13.52
N LYS A 70 -6.94 9.57 -14.82
CA LYS A 70 -7.94 9.74 -15.90
C LYS A 70 -8.78 8.48 -16.05
#